data_AF-A0A956FGS2-F1
#
_entry.id   AF-A0A956FGS2-F1
#
_cell.length_a   1.000
_cell.length_b   1.000
_cell.length_c   1.000
_cell.angle_alpha   90.00
_cell.angle_beta   90.00
_cell.angle_gamma   90.00
#
_symmetry.space_group_name_H-M   'P 1'
#
loop_
_entity.id
_entity.type
_entity.pdbx_description
1 polymer ?
#
loop_
_entity_poly.entity_id
_entity_poly.type
_entity_poly.pdbx_seq_one_letter_code
_entity_poly.pdbx_strand_id
1 'polypeptide(L)'
;MSDDALPELDDDAQDLLAAFRAHERLPAAVHERVWERVEADVEHERRARWLRRGAVVGMLAAAAVALVWVGRAALPSAEPREPASQAGYERSGSEAPRAIEARGEPRSEGPRAARVETPGASAPEGTLDGHEPATREPTIDDGPAVLTPESPAPRVPSRRAKTETTSEAPREPAVDPGDDLAEENRLLGRARRALIDEQPARALAQLDEHEQRFPRGVLTEERQALRAIALCEVGREVEGTAAARLFLREHPQAALSHRVRGACLE
;
A
#
# COMPACT_ATOMS: atom_id res chain seq x y z
N MET A 1 24.09 -24.88 5.21
CA MET A 1 22.71 -24.97 4.72
C MET A 1 22.05 -25.99 5.63
N SER A 2 21.45 -25.53 6.72
CA SER A 2 20.70 -26.40 7.62
C SER A 2 19.24 -26.19 7.30
N ASP A 3 18.56 -27.27 6.90
CA ASP A 3 17.11 -27.36 6.80
C ASP A 3 16.51 -27.00 8.17
N ASP A 4 15.87 -25.84 8.22
CA ASP A 4 15.07 -25.39 9.37
C ASP A 4 13.67 -26.01 9.22
N ALA A 5 13.63 -27.34 9.32
CA ALA A 5 12.37 -28.07 9.33
C ALA A 5 11.71 -27.82 10.68
N LEU A 6 10.63 -27.04 10.66
CA LEU A 6 9.79 -26.82 11.84
C LEU A 6 9.38 -28.17 12.45
N PRO A 7 9.37 -28.30 13.79
CA PRO A 7 8.98 -29.54 14.44
C PRO A 7 7.55 -29.93 14.04
N GLU A 8 7.34 -31.20 13.70
CA GLU A 8 6.01 -31.76 13.49
C GLU A 8 5.18 -31.58 14.74
N LEU A 9 3.97 -31.03 14.59
CA LEU A 9 3.00 -30.89 15.66
C LEU A 9 2.47 -32.27 16.02
N ASP A 10 2.40 -32.57 17.32
CA ASP A 10 1.72 -33.76 17.81
C ASP A 10 0.21 -33.74 17.51
N ASP A 11 -0.41 -34.92 17.54
CA ASP A 11 -1.82 -35.11 17.18
C ASP A 11 -2.77 -34.23 18.02
N ASP A 12 -2.46 -34.05 19.31
CA ASP A 12 -3.24 -33.19 20.21
C ASP A 12 -3.17 -31.71 19.79
N ALA A 13 -1.99 -31.22 19.41
CA ALA A 13 -1.80 -29.88 18.90
C ALA A 13 -2.49 -29.70 17.53
N GLN A 14 -2.48 -30.71 16.68
CA GLN A 14 -3.21 -30.70 15.41
C GLN A 14 -4.72 -30.61 15.62
N ASP A 15 -5.26 -31.36 16.58
CA ASP A 15 -6.68 -31.35 16.94
C ASP A 15 -7.12 -30.00 17.54
N LEU A 16 -6.30 -29.41 18.41
CA LEU A 16 -6.54 -28.08 18.95
C LEU A 16 -6.52 -26.99 17.86
N LEU A 17 -5.57 -27.06 16.92
CA LEU A 17 -5.52 -26.18 15.76
C LEU A 17 -6.75 -26.37 14.85
N ALA A 18 -7.22 -27.59 14.65
CA ALA A 18 -8.41 -27.88 13.87
C ALA A 18 -9.67 -27.31 14.54
N ALA A 19 -9.82 -27.49 15.85
CA ALA A 19 -10.92 -26.94 16.65
C ALA A 19 -10.92 -25.40 16.65
N PHE A 20 -9.74 -24.79 16.83
CA PHE A 20 -9.57 -23.34 16.77
C PHE A 20 -9.95 -22.79 15.40
N ARG A 21 -9.45 -23.39 14.32
CA ARG A 21 -9.81 -23.01 12.93
C ARG A 21 -11.29 -23.20 12.65
N ALA A 22 -11.92 -24.23 13.21
CA ALA A 22 -13.36 -24.43 13.06
C ALA A 22 -14.16 -23.34 13.78
N HIS A 23 -13.68 -22.86 14.93
CA HIS A 23 -14.32 -21.80 15.70
C HIS A 23 -14.10 -20.40 15.10
N GLU A 24 -12.90 -20.12 14.57
CA GLU A 24 -12.57 -18.84 13.93
C GLU A 24 -13.01 -18.72 12.46
N ARG A 25 -13.46 -19.82 11.84
CA ARG A 25 -13.99 -19.75 10.47
C ARG A 25 -15.23 -18.86 10.45
N LEU A 26 -15.03 -17.65 9.92
CA LEU A 26 -16.11 -16.77 9.49
C LEU A 26 -17.10 -17.59 8.66
N PRO A 27 -18.42 -17.49 8.93
CA PRO A 27 -19.43 -18.17 8.12
C PRO A 27 -19.22 -17.84 6.65
N ALA A 28 -19.39 -18.82 5.75
CA ALA A 28 -19.10 -18.65 4.32
C ALA A 28 -19.77 -17.41 3.71
N ALA A 29 -20.99 -17.10 4.13
CA ALA A 29 -21.73 -15.91 3.70
C ALA A 29 -21.11 -14.57 4.18
N VAL A 30 -20.45 -14.55 5.35
CA VAL A 30 -19.70 -13.37 5.82
C VAL A 30 -18.41 -13.22 5.02
N HIS A 31 -17.71 -14.34 4.78
CA HIS A 31 -16.49 -14.37 3.97
C HIS A 31 -16.76 -13.86 2.55
N GLU A 32 -17.84 -14.31 1.91
CA GLU A 32 -18.26 -13.87 0.58
C GLU A 32 -18.53 -12.37 0.52
N ARG A 33 -19.28 -11.82 1.49
CA ARG A 33 -19.53 -10.36 1.58
C ARG A 33 -18.27 -9.54 1.80
N VAL A 34 -17.33 -10.04 2.60
CA VAL A 34 -16.04 -9.36 2.81
C VAL A 34 -15.24 -9.35 1.52
N TRP A 35 -15.18 -10.49 0.80
CA TRP A 35 -14.45 -10.58 -0.47
C TRP A 35 -15.09 -9.76 -1.59
N GLU A 36 -16.41 -9.78 -1.71
CA GLU A 36 -17.13 -8.94 -2.68
C GLU A 36 -16.83 -7.46 -2.46
N ARG A 37 -16.75 -7.02 -1.19
CA ARG A 37 -16.41 -5.64 -0.86
C ARG A 37 -14.94 -5.31 -1.19
N VAL A 38 -14.01 -6.19 -0.85
CA VAL A 38 -12.58 -6.02 -1.18
C VAL A 38 -12.38 -5.98 -2.70
N GLU A 39 -13.04 -6.85 -3.45
CA GLU A 39 -12.93 -6.90 -4.91
C GLU A 39 -13.51 -5.63 -5.56
N ALA A 40 -14.65 -5.15 -5.08
CA ALA A 40 -15.23 -3.88 -5.53
C ALA A 40 -14.30 -2.68 -5.26
N ASP A 41 -13.67 -2.63 -4.08
CA ASP A 41 -12.73 -1.57 -3.71
C ASP A 41 -11.45 -1.63 -4.60
N VAL A 42 -10.92 -2.82 -4.86
CA VAL A 42 -9.76 -3.03 -5.75
C VAL A 42 -10.07 -2.66 -7.20
N GLU A 43 -11.26 -3.01 -7.71
CA GLU A 43 -11.69 -2.60 -9.05
C GLU A 43 -11.83 -1.08 -9.15
N HIS A 44 -12.36 -0.43 -8.11
CA HIS A 44 -12.49 1.02 -8.07
C HIS A 44 -11.12 1.70 -8.12
N GLU A 45 -10.15 1.25 -7.34
CA GLU A 45 -8.77 1.74 -7.38
C GLU A 45 -8.09 1.53 -8.74
N ARG A 46 -8.29 0.36 -9.36
CA ARG A 46 -7.74 0.07 -10.70
C ARG A 46 -8.34 0.99 -11.76
N ARG A 47 -9.65 1.22 -11.74
CA ARG A 47 -10.34 2.13 -12.67
C ARG A 47 -9.91 3.58 -12.45
N ALA A 48 -9.78 4.02 -11.20
CA ALA A 48 -9.30 5.37 -10.87
C ALA A 48 -7.86 5.59 -11.34
N ARG A 49 -6.95 4.63 -11.11
CA ARG A 49 -5.56 4.69 -11.63
C ARG A 49 -5.51 4.68 -13.16
N TRP A 50 -6.35 3.87 -13.81
CA TRP A 50 -6.44 3.82 -15.28
C TRP A 50 -6.94 5.16 -15.87
N LEU A 51 -7.95 5.78 -15.26
CA LEU A 51 -8.46 7.09 -15.69
C LEU A 51 -7.41 8.20 -15.51
N ARG A 52 -6.66 8.23 -14.41
CA ARG A 52 -5.57 9.21 -14.20
C ARG A 52 -4.47 9.06 -15.24
N ARG A 53 -4.00 7.82 -15.49
CA ARG A 53 -2.97 7.55 -16.51
C ARG A 53 -3.49 7.87 -17.92
N GLY A 54 -4.74 7.53 -18.22
CA GLY A 54 -5.40 7.85 -19.49
C GLY A 54 -5.54 9.35 -19.74
N ALA A 55 -5.89 10.14 -18.71
CA ALA A 55 -6.00 11.59 -18.80
C ALA A 55 -4.63 12.26 -19.10
N VAL A 56 -3.55 11.80 -18.46
CA VAL A 56 -2.19 12.29 -18.73
C VAL A 56 -1.75 11.96 -20.16
N VAL A 57 -1.96 10.73 -20.63
CA VAL A 57 -1.63 10.34 -22.01
C VAL A 57 -2.47 11.13 -23.03
N GLY A 58 -3.76 11.32 -22.77
CA GLY A 58 -4.64 12.13 -23.63
C GLY A 58 -4.21 13.60 -23.73
N MET A 59 -3.80 14.19 -22.60
CA MET A 59 -3.33 15.59 -22.57
C MET A 59 -2.00 15.76 -23.31
N LEU A 60 -1.07 14.81 -23.18
CA LEU A 60 0.20 14.82 -23.93
C LEU A 60 -0.04 14.65 -25.44
N ALA A 61 -0.95 13.77 -25.85
CA ALA A 61 -1.32 13.61 -27.25
C ALA A 61 -1.95 14.88 -27.82
N ALA A 62 -2.86 15.53 -27.08
CA ALA A 62 -3.47 16.79 -27.49
C ALA A 62 -2.44 17.92 -27.63
N ALA A 63 -1.47 18.02 -26.71
CA ALA A 63 -0.38 18.99 -26.78
C ALA A 63 0.53 18.76 -28.01
N ALA A 64 0.86 17.50 -28.32
CA ALA A 64 1.62 17.15 -29.52
C ALA A 64 0.88 17.53 -30.81
N VAL A 65 -0.44 17.27 -30.88
CA VAL A 65 -1.27 17.68 -32.02
C VAL A 65 -1.33 19.21 -32.16
N ALA A 66 -1.44 19.94 -31.05
CA ALA A 66 -1.43 21.39 -31.06
C ALA A 66 -0.09 21.96 -31.56
N LEU A 67 1.05 21.37 -31.15
CA LEU A 67 2.38 21.75 -31.64
C LEU A 67 2.53 21.52 -33.15
N VAL A 68 1.98 20.43 -33.69
CA VAL A 68 1.96 20.17 -35.15
C VAL A 68 1.10 21.22 -35.88
N TRP A 69 -0.04 21.60 -35.32
CA TRP A 69 -0.92 22.60 -35.92
C TRP A 69 -0.30 24.01 -35.91
N VAL A 70 0.30 24.43 -34.80
CA VAL A 70 0.96 25.73 -34.68
C VAL A 70 2.23 25.78 -35.54
N GLY A 71 3.02 24.70 -35.57
CA GLY A 71 4.21 24.60 -36.43
C GLY A 71 3.89 24.70 -37.92
N ARG A 72 2.70 24.28 -38.35
CA ARG A 72 2.24 24.36 -39.74
C ARG A 72 1.73 25.77 -40.12
N ALA A 73 1.27 26.57 -39.15
CA ALA A 73 0.85 27.95 -39.36
C ALA A 73 2.02 28.96 -39.27
N ALA A 74 3.15 28.57 -38.69
CA ALA A 74 4.30 29.45 -38.45
C ALA A 74 5.46 29.27 -39.43
N LEU A 75 5.35 28.42 -40.46
CA LEU A 75 6.35 28.41 -41.53
C LEU A 75 6.18 29.69 -42.36
N PRO A 76 7.17 30.61 -42.35
CA PRO A 76 7.14 31.75 -43.25
C PRO A 76 7.12 31.20 -44.68
N SER A 77 6.18 31.69 -45.49
CA SER A 77 6.16 31.43 -46.92
C SER A 77 7.55 31.73 -47.47
N ALA A 78 8.31 30.69 -47.82
CA ALA A 78 9.57 30.87 -48.51
C ALA A 78 9.24 31.55 -49.83
N GLU A 79 9.56 32.84 -49.95
CA GLU A 79 9.47 33.54 -51.22
C GLU A 79 10.27 32.76 -52.27
N PRO A 80 9.77 32.65 -53.51
CA PRO A 80 10.48 31.94 -54.57
C PRO A 80 11.83 32.64 -54.79
N ARG A 81 12.91 32.04 -54.29
CA ARG A 81 14.26 32.47 -54.66
C ARG A 81 14.42 32.24 -56.15
N GLU A 82 14.73 33.30 -56.88
CA GLU A 82 15.19 33.25 -58.26
C GLU A 82 16.26 32.16 -58.43
N PRO A 83 16.27 31.43 -59.56
CA PRO A 83 17.27 30.39 -59.79
C PRO A 83 18.65 31.06 -59.86
N ALA A 84 19.43 30.89 -58.79
CA ALA A 84 20.84 31.21 -58.80
C ALA A 84 21.49 30.42 -59.94
N SER A 85 21.96 31.16 -60.92
CA SER A 85 22.74 30.72 -62.07
C SER A 85 23.82 29.73 -61.67
N GLN A 86 23.90 28.65 -62.45
CA GLN A 86 24.91 27.59 -62.40
C GLN A 86 26.32 28.14 -62.11
N ALA A 87 26.81 27.94 -60.90
CA ALA A 87 28.25 27.97 -60.63
C ALA A 87 28.80 26.59 -60.95
N GLY A 88 29.73 26.55 -61.90
CA GLY A 88 30.36 25.33 -62.40
C GLY A 88 31.03 24.53 -61.29
N TYR A 89 30.76 23.23 -61.28
CA TYR A 89 31.58 22.28 -60.54
C TYR A 89 32.88 22.07 -61.32
N GLU A 90 33.95 22.74 -60.93
CA GLU A 90 35.29 22.28 -61.24
C GLU A 90 35.56 21.01 -60.45
N ARG A 91 35.54 19.89 -61.18
CA ARG A 91 36.03 18.60 -60.76
C ARG A 91 37.54 18.70 -60.55
N SER A 92 37.99 18.83 -59.30
CA SER A 92 39.37 18.49 -58.93
C SER A 92 39.36 17.20 -58.13
N GLY A 93 40.12 16.22 -58.62
CA GLY A 93 40.19 14.87 -58.07
C GLY A 93 41.24 14.69 -56.98
N SER A 94 41.27 13.45 -56.48
CA SER A 94 42.31 12.83 -55.64
C SER A 94 42.43 13.38 -54.21
N GLU A 95 42.06 12.59 -53.20
CA GLU A 95 42.92 11.54 -52.65
C GLU A 95 42.11 10.61 -51.73
N ALA A 96 42.34 9.30 -51.82
CA ALA A 96 41.82 8.30 -50.89
C ALA A 96 42.77 8.17 -49.68
N PRO A 97 42.25 7.73 -48.52
CA PRO A 97 42.89 6.57 -47.91
C PRO A 97 41.91 5.50 -47.43
N ARG A 98 42.26 4.28 -47.86
CA ARG A 98 42.17 2.94 -47.27
C ARG A 98 41.10 2.62 -46.22
N ALA A 99 40.39 1.55 -46.56
CA ALA A 99 39.55 0.71 -45.74
C ALA A 99 40.21 0.23 -44.43
N ILE A 100 39.43 0.29 -43.36
CA ILE A 100 39.54 -0.64 -42.24
C ILE A 100 38.23 -1.42 -42.21
N GLU A 101 38.32 -2.69 -42.61
CA GLU A 101 37.29 -3.69 -42.35
C GLU A 101 37.19 -3.90 -40.84
N ALA A 102 36.02 -3.61 -40.26
CA ALA A 102 35.63 -4.16 -38.98
C ALA A 102 34.35 -4.98 -39.20
N ARG A 103 34.55 -6.30 -39.34
CA ARG A 103 33.49 -7.29 -39.17
C ARG A 103 32.92 -7.15 -37.77
N GLY A 104 31.61 -7.02 -37.68
CA GLY A 104 30.86 -7.11 -36.43
C GLY A 104 29.39 -7.28 -36.76
N GLU A 105 28.96 -8.53 -36.97
CA GLU A 105 27.55 -8.91 -36.96
C GLU A 105 26.95 -8.66 -35.57
N PRO A 106 25.74 -8.10 -35.46
CA PRO A 106 24.88 -8.38 -34.34
C PRO A 106 23.87 -9.47 -34.73
N ARG A 107 24.08 -10.66 -34.17
CA ARG A 107 23.14 -11.77 -34.12
C ARG A 107 21.89 -11.32 -33.36
N SER A 108 20.77 -11.22 -34.06
CA SER A 108 19.45 -10.98 -33.47
C SER A 108 18.91 -12.29 -32.91
N GLU A 109 19.04 -12.50 -31.61
CA GLU A 109 18.36 -13.58 -30.89
C GLU A 109 17.05 -13.05 -30.31
N GLY A 110 15.94 -13.34 -30.99
CA GLY A 110 14.60 -13.10 -30.49
C GLY A 110 14.22 -14.13 -29.41
N PRO A 111 13.51 -13.74 -28.33
CA PRO A 111 12.99 -14.70 -27.36
C PRO A 111 11.82 -15.49 -27.97
N ARG A 112 11.99 -16.81 -28.02
CA ARG A 112 10.93 -17.79 -28.27
C ARG A 112 9.87 -17.69 -27.18
N ALA A 113 8.62 -17.53 -27.58
CA ALA A 113 7.46 -17.70 -26.72
C ALA A 113 7.42 -19.13 -26.15
N ALA A 114 7.65 -19.26 -24.84
CA ALA A 114 7.34 -20.48 -24.11
C ALA A 114 5.84 -20.46 -23.77
N ARG A 115 5.08 -21.22 -24.54
CA ARG A 115 3.73 -21.66 -24.20
C ARG A 115 3.85 -22.58 -22.98
N VAL A 116 3.46 -22.11 -21.80
CA VAL A 116 3.25 -22.97 -20.64
C VAL A 116 1.85 -23.54 -20.75
N GLU A 117 1.78 -24.86 -20.89
CA GLU A 117 0.55 -25.63 -20.86
C GLU A 117 -0.02 -25.64 -19.45
N THR A 118 -1.32 -25.37 -19.36
CA THR A 118 -2.17 -25.55 -18.18
C THR A 118 -2.37 -27.04 -17.91
N PRO A 119 -2.04 -27.57 -16.71
CA PRO A 119 -2.56 -28.85 -16.26
C PRO A 119 -4.02 -28.69 -15.81
N GLY A 120 -4.84 -29.65 -16.20
CA GLY A 120 -6.29 -29.60 -16.15
C GLY A 120 -6.87 -29.68 -14.74
N ALA A 121 -8.00 -29.01 -14.59
CA ALA A 121 -8.94 -29.19 -13.50
C ALA A 121 -9.53 -30.61 -13.56
N SER A 122 -9.31 -31.38 -12.49
CA SER A 122 -10.12 -32.55 -12.19
C SER A 122 -11.19 -32.15 -11.18
N ALA A 123 -12.43 -32.07 -11.66
CA ALA A 123 -13.62 -32.15 -10.83
C ALA A 123 -13.83 -33.60 -10.36
N PRO A 124 -14.47 -33.79 -9.20
CA PRO A 124 -15.45 -34.85 -9.11
C PRO A 124 -16.85 -34.29 -8.79
N GLU A 125 -17.80 -34.62 -9.67
CA GLU A 125 -19.22 -34.80 -9.33
C GLU A 125 -19.28 -35.82 -8.16
N GLY A 126 -19.96 -35.54 -7.05
CA GLY A 126 -21.42 -35.53 -6.95
C GLY A 126 -21.88 -36.86 -6.34
N THR A 127 -22.18 -36.88 -5.04
CA THR A 127 -23.15 -37.81 -4.46
C THR A 127 -23.78 -37.13 -3.24
N LEU A 128 -25.10 -36.97 -3.34
CA LEU A 128 -26.01 -36.48 -2.33
C LEU A 128 -26.17 -37.54 -1.26
N ASP A 129 -26.08 -37.15 0.01
CA ASP A 129 -26.87 -37.78 1.06
C ASP A 129 -27.28 -36.72 2.07
N GLY A 130 -28.60 -36.61 2.23
CA GLY A 130 -29.24 -35.67 3.13
C GLY A 130 -29.05 -36.07 4.58
N HIS A 131 -28.69 -35.08 5.40
CA HIS A 131 -29.02 -35.12 6.82
C HIS A 131 -29.38 -33.71 7.27
N GLU A 132 -30.68 -33.50 7.47
CA GLU A 132 -31.27 -32.35 8.13
C GLU A 132 -30.93 -32.42 9.63
N PRO A 133 -30.21 -31.46 10.23
CA PRO A 133 -30.14 -31.36 11.67
C PRO A 133 -31.15 -30.31 12.16
N ALA A 134 -32.02 -30.78 13.03
CA ALA A 134 -33.05 -30.02 13.71
C ALA A 134 -32.52 -28.73 14.36
N THR A 135 -33.21 -27.63 14.06
CA THR A 135 -33.17 -26.37 14.80
C THR A 135 -33.47 -26.63 16.27
N ARG A 136 -32.48 -26.39 17.14
CA ARG A 136 -32.72 -26.10 18.57
C ARG A 136 -32.37 -24.65 18.81
N GLU A 137 -33.40 -23.82 19.02
CA GLU A 137 -33.25 -22.47 19.56
C GLU A 137 -32.62 -22.54 20.97
N PRO A 138 -31.50 -21.85 21.23
CA PRO A 138 -31.13 -21.52 22.59
C PRO A 138 -32.01 -20.37 23.08
N THR A 139 -32.83 -20.65 24.09
CA THR A 139 -33.57 -19.65 24.85
C THR A 139 -32.54 -18.80 25.59
N ILE A 140 -32.40 -17.53 25.18
CA ILE A 140 -31.62 -16.54 25.91
C ILE A 140 -32.48 -16.09 27.09
N ASP A 141 -32.04 -16.45 28.29
CA ASP A 141 -32.59 -15.98 29.56
C ASP A 141 -32.20 -14.51 29.74
N ASP A 142 -33.23 -13.67 29.78
CA ASP A 142 -33.19 -12.23 30.02
C ASP A 142 -32.89 -11.94 31.50
N GLY A 143 -31.88 -11.10 31.77
CA GLY A 143 -31.78 -10.46 33.07
C GLY A 143 -30.50 -9.67 33.32
N PRO A 144 -30.48 -8.35 33.08
CA PRO A 144 -29.45 -7.49 33.66
C PRO A 144 -29.81 -7.17 35.13
N ALA A 145 -29.05 -7.76 36.06
CA ALA A 145 -29.05 -7.32 37.45
C ALA A 145 -28.40 -5.93 37.55
N VAL A 146 -29.26 -4.91 37.68
CA VAL A 146 -28.88 -3.52 37.95
C VAL A 146 -28.35 -3.43 39.38
N LEU A 147 -27.04 -3.21 39.54
CA LEU A 147 -26.48 -2.76 40.82
C LEU A 147 -26.29 -1.24 40.78
N THR A 148 -27.11 -0.58 41.58
CA THR A 148 -27.10 0.84 41.90
C THR A 148 -25.83 1.17 42.69
N PRO A 149 -25.08 2.25 42.38
CA PRO A 149 -23.99 2.70 43.23
C PRO A 149 -24.53 3.52 44.42
N GLU A 150 -24.28 3.02 45.64
CA GLU A 150 -24.58 3.74 46.87
C GLU A 150 -23.54 4.84 47.11
N SER A 151 -24.02 6.08 47.16
CA SER A 151 -23.28 7.29 47.50
C SER A 151 -23.29 7.50 49.01
N PRO A 152 -22.18 7.99 49.58
CA PRO A 152 -22.31 8.96 50.66
C PRO A 152 -21.50 10.24 50.42
N ALA A 153 -22.18 11.36 50.63
CA ALA A 153 -21.69 12.73 50.60
C ALA A 153 -20.99 13.13 51.94
N PRO A 154 -20.69 14.41 52.21
CA PRO A 154 -19.34 14.97 52.27
C PRO A 154 -18.88 15.28 53.70
N ARG A 155 -17.55 15.29 53.95
CA ARG A 155 -16.97 15.89 55.17
C ARG A 155 -16.20 17.15 54.83
N VAL A 156 -16.68 18.25 55.41
CA VAL A 156 -16.14 19.62 55.41
C VAL A 156 -14.90 19.75 56.32
N PRO A 157 -14.12 20.85 56.22
CA PRO A 157 -12.66 20.81 56.21
C PRO A 157 -12.02 21.03 57.58
N SER A 158 -10.87 20.39 57.81
CA SER A 158 -9.95 20.79 58.89
C SER A 158 -8.80 21.60 58.33
N ARG A 159 -8.63 22.78 58.93
CA ARG A 159 -7.72 23.85 58.54
C ARG A 159 -6.33 23.63 59.17
N ARG A 160 -5.31 23.76 58.31
CA ARG A 160 -3.89 24.08 58.56
C ARG A 160 -3.09 23.19 59.52
N ALA A 161 -2.13 22.48 58.93
CA ALA A 161 -0.74 22.61 59.33
C ALA A 161 0.10 22.84 58.07
N LYS A 162 0.96 23.85 58.16
CA LYS A 162 1.87 24.33 57.13
C LYS A 162 3.15 23.52 57.28
N THR A 163 3.47 22.67 56.30
CA THR A 163 4.79 22.06 56.22
C THR A 163 5.23 22.08 54.76
N GLU A 164 6.18 22.98 54.52
CA GLU A 164 7.31 22.83 53.61
C GLU A 164 7.03 22.42 52.16
N THR A 165 7.03 23.46 51.33
CA THR A 165 7.32 23.43 49.90
C THR A 165 8.60 22.65 49.62
N THR A 166 8.44 21.40 49.20
CA THR A 166 9.28 20.82 48.16
C THR A 166 8.38 20.69 46.94
N SER A 167 8.70 21.46 45.90
CA SER A 167 8.02 21.41 44.61
C SER A 167 8.28 20.06 43.96
N GLU A 168 7.51 19.04 44.33
CA GLU A 168 7.31 17.86 43.50
C GLU A 168 6.62 18.37 42.23
N ALA A 169 7.33 18.28 41.11
CA ALA A 169 6.72 18.48 39.79
C ALA A 169 5.44 17.62 39.71
N PRO A 170 4.39 18.05 39.01
CA PRO A 170 3.25 17.18 38.76
C PRO A 170 3.79 15.89 38.16
N ARG A 171 3.75 14.79 38.92
CA ARG A 171 3.87 13.47 38.32
C ARG A 171 2.68 13.38 37.41
N GLU A 172 2.94 13.44 36.11
CA GLU A 172 1.94 13.06 35.12
C GLU A 172 1.32 11.75 35.60
N PRO A 173 -0.02 11.63 35.59
CA PRO A 173 -0.64 10.35 35.89
C PRO A 173 0.04 9.33 34.99
N ALA A 174 0.57 8.25 35.58
CA ALA A 174 1.15 7.16 34.83
C ALA A 174 0.06 6.69 33.86
N VAL A 175 0.20 7.07 32.59
CA VAL A 175 -0.70 6.64 31.53
C VAL A 175 -0.60 5.13 31.54
N ASP A 176 -1.74 4.45 31.69
CA ASP A 176 -1.78 3.00 31.59
C ASP A 176 -1.17 2.62 30.24
N PRO A 177 -0.16 1.73 30.16
CA PRO A 177 0.39 1.28 28.89
C PRO A 177 -0.68 0.81 27.89
N GLY A 178 -1.84 0.35 28.37
CA GLY A 178 -3.01 0.01 27.54
C GLY A 178 -3.67 1.22 26.86
N ASP A 179 -3.75 2.36 27.54
CA ASP A 179 -4.33 3.60 27.00
C ASP A 179 -3.43 4.20 25.89
N ASP A 180 -2.11 4.06 26.04
CA ASP A 180 -1.13 4.57 25.08
C ASP A 180 -1.21 3.82 23.73
N LEU A 181 -1.29 2.48 23.78
CA LEU A 181 -1.44 1.65 22.58
C LEU A 181 -2.78 1.88 21.88
N ALA A 182 -3.87 2.06 22.64
CA ALA A 182 -5.19 2.35 22.07
C ALA A 182 -5.19 3.68 21.30
N GLU A 183 -4.56 4.72 21.86
CA GLU A 183 -4.43 6.01 21.20
C GLU A 183 -3.47 5.96 20.00
N GLU A 184 -2.36 5.21 20.11
CA GLU A 184 -1.43 4.95 19.01
C GLU A 184 -2.16 4.32 17.81
N ASN A 185 -2.92 3.25 18.08
CA ASN A 185 -3.71 2.56 17.07
C ASN A 185 -4.79 3.47 16.45
N ARG A 186 -5.47 4.27 17.27
CA ARG A 186 -6.47 5.24 16.80
C ARG A 186 -5.86 6.23 15.81
N LEU A 187 -4.66 6.73 16.09
CA LEU A 187 -3.96 7.70 15.25
C LEU A 187 -3.50 7.07 13.93
N LEU A 188 -2.87 5.90 13.94
CA LEU A 188 -2.50 5.18 12.72
C LEU A 188 -3.73 4.69 11.93
N GLY A 189 -4.83 4.37 12.61
CA GLY A 189 -6.13 4.10 11.99
C GLY A 189 -6.71 5.29 11.23
N ARG A 190 -6.40 6.54 11.63
CA ARG A 190 -6.75 7.72 10.82
C ARG A 190 -5.89 7.82 9.57
N ALA A 191 -4.58 7.59 9.69
CA ALA A 191 -3.66 7.61 8.54
C ALA A 191 -4.01 6.57 7.48
N ARG A 192 -4.33 5.34 7.91
CA ARG A 192 -4.81 4.26 7.01
C ARG A 192 -6.07 4.67 6.25
N ARG A 193 -7.07 5.21 6.95
CA ARG A 193 -8.30 5.70 6.30
C ARG A 193 -8.01 6.82 5.31
N ALA A 194 -7.13 7.77 5.65
CA ALA A 194 -6.74 8.82 4.73
C ALA A 194 -6.10 8.28 3.44
N LEU A 195 -5.32 7.20 3.50
CA LEU A 195 -4.80 6.53 2.29
C LEU A 195 -5.90 5.85 1.47
N ILE A 196 -6.84 5.16 2.14
CA ILE A 196 -8.01 4.55 1.48
C ILE A 196 -8.86 5.62 0.78
N ASP A 197 -9.05 6.76 1.43
CA ASP A 197 -9.82 7.89 0.92
C ASP A 197 -9.00 8.77 -0.06
N GLU A 198 -7.88 8.28 -0.60
CA GLU A 198 -7.00 8.95 -1.57
C GLU A 198 -6.51 10.34 -1.13
N GLN A 199 -6.29 10.53 0.18
CA GLN A 199 -5.78 11.75 0.81
C GLN A 199 -4.36 11.54 1.39
N PRO A 200 -3.33 11.25 0.57
CA PRO A 200 -2.00 10.89 1.07
C PRO A 200 -1.30 12.04 1.80
N ALA A 201 -1.55 13.30 1.42
CA ALA A 201 -1.03 14.45 2.17
C ALA A 201 -1.59 14.54 3.60
N ARG A 202 -2.87 14.16 3.79
CA ARG A 202 -3.50 14.10 5.10
C ARG A 202 -2.94 12.93 5.92
N ALA A 203 -2.69 11.79 5.28
CA ALA A 203 -2.03 10.65 5.92
C ALA A 203 -0.65 11.05 6.44
N LEU A 204 0.17 11.76 5.65
CA LEU A 204 1.48 12.25 6.09
C LEU A 204 1.39 13.14 7.34
N ALA A 205 0.46 14.10 7.37
CA ALA A 205 0.26 14.95 8.55
C ALA A 205 -0.11 14.16 9.80
N GLN A 206 -0.92 13.10 9.66
CA GLN A 206 -1.28 12.21 10.77
C GLN A 206 -0.13 11.31 11.22
N LEU A 207 0.75 10.91 10.29
CA LEU A 207 1.95 10.15 10.60
C LEU A 207 3.01 11.03 11.29
N ASP A 208 3.10 12.30 10.93
CA ASP A 208 3.93 13.28 11.64
C ASP A 208 3.42 13.52 13.07
N GLU A 209 2.10 13.60 13.26
CA GLU A 209 1.49 13.65 14.61
C GLU A 209 1.86 12.40 15.41
N HIS A 210 1.82 11.22 14.79
CA HIS A 210 2.17 9.95 15.45
C HIS A 210 3.64 9.90 15.84
N GLU A 211 4.54 10.36 14.98
CA GLU A 211 5.97 10.43 15.27
C GLU A 211 6.30 11.37 16.44
N GLN A 212 5.59 12.50 16.54
CA GLN A 212 5.77 13.45 17.63
C GLN A 212 5.24 12.93 18.96
N ARG A 213 4.06 12.29 18.95
CA ARG A 213 3.39 11.80 20.17
C ARG A 213 3.96 10.46 20.64
N PHE A 214 4.35 9.59 19.70
CA PHE A 214 4.81 8.23 19.94
C PHE A 214 6.15 7.96 19.23
N PRO A 215 7.23 8.70 19.55
CA PRO A 215 8.51 8.55 18.86
C PRO A 215 9.12 7.15 19.04
N ARG A 216 8.80 6.49 20.16
CA ARG A 216 9.19 5.10 20.48
C ARG A 216 7.99 4.17 20.66
N GLY A 217 6.88 4.48 19.99
CA GLY A 217 5.63 3.70 20.05
C GLY A 217 5.79 2.28 19.51
N VAL A 218 4.93 1.39 19.95
CA VAL A 218 4.95 -0.04 19.57
C VAL A 218 4.62 -0.20 18.09
N LEU A 219 3.83 0.71 17.51
CA LEU A 219 3.40 0.67 16.12
C LEU A 219 4.31 1.49 15.18
N THR A 220 5.58 1.65 15.54
CA THR A 220 6.58 2.35 14.71
C THR A 220 6.78 1.69 13.34
N GLU A 221 6.77 0.35 13.27
CA GLU A 221 6.88 -0.38 12.00
C GLU A 221 5.72 -0.01 11.05
N GLU A 222 4.48 0.00 11.57
CA GLU A 222 3.30 0.38 10.80
C GLU A 222 3.38 1.85 10.35
N ARG A 223 3.82 2.78 11.23
CA ARG A 223 4.08 4.18 10.85
C ARG A 223 5.03 4.26 9.65
N GLN A 224 6.16 3.57 9.69
CA GLN A 224 7.18 3.62 8.63
C GLN A 224 6.64 3.13 7.29
N ALA A 225 5.91 2.00 7.30
CA ALA A 225 5.28 1.45 6.10
C ALA A 225 4.27 2.44 5.48
N LEU A 226 3.36 2.98 6.32
CA LEU A 226 2.35 3.94 5.87
C LEU A 226 2.98 5.24 5.37
N ARG A 227 4.10 5.69 5.97
CA ARG A 227 4.85 6.87 5.53
C ARG A 227 5.45 6.66 4.14
N ALA A 228 6.05 5.51 3.88
CA ALA A 228 6.57 5.17 2.56
C ALA A 228 5.45 5.20 1.50
N ILE A 229 4.33 4.52 1.77
CA ILE A 229 3.16 4.50 0.87
C ILE A 229 2.64 5.92 0.60
N ALA A 230 2.41 6.69 1.65
CA ALA A 230 1.88 8.06 1.54
C ALA A 230 2.80 8.99 0.75
N LEU A 231 4.13 8.87 0.91
CA LEU A 231 5.12 9.63 0.15
C LEU A 231 5.06 9.29 -1.35
N CYS A 232 4.93 8.01 -1.70
CA CYS A 232 4.82 7.60 -3.10
C CYS A 232 3.49 8.06 -3.72
N GLU A 233 2.37 7.90 -2.99
CA GLU A 233 1.04 8.30 -3.47
C GLU A 233 0.86 9.81 -3.63
N VAL A 234 1.54 10.63 -2.80
CA VAL A 234 1.54 12.09 -2.96
C VAL A 234 2.49 12.59 -4.06
N GLY A 235 3.24 11.70 -4.71
CA GLY A 235 4.19 12.03 -5.78
C GLY A 235 5.58 12.47 -5.31
N ARG A 236 5.92 12.26 -4.03
CA ARG A 236 7.28 12.49 -3.50
C ARG A 236 8.13 11.24 -3.73
N GLU A 237 8.29 10.84 -4.99
CA GLU A 237 8.87 9.56 -5.41
C GLU A 237 10.26 9.29 -4.80
N VAL A 238 11.17 10.27 -4.85
CA VAL A 238 12.54 10.10 -4.33
C VAL A 238 12.54 9.74 -2.85
N GLU A 239 11.75 10.46 -2.06
CA GLU A 239 11.64 10.24 -0.61
C GLU A 239 10.88 8.95 -0.30
N GLY A 240 9.78 8.69 -1.01
CA GLY A 240 8.96 7.51 -0.84
C GLY A 240 9.71 6.22 -1.19
N THR A 241 10.42 6.19 -2.32
CA THR A 241 11.26 5.05 -2.70
C THR A 241 12.41 4.83 -1.72
N ALA A 242 13.03 5.90 -1.20
CA ALA A 242 14.07 5.78 -0.18
C ALA A 242 13.51 5.17 1.13
N ALA A 243 12.37 5.66 1.59
CA ALA A 243 11.67 5.14 2.76
C ALA A 243 11.21 3.68 2.57
N ALA A 244 10.65 3.35 1.40
CA ALA A 244 10.23 2.00 1.05
C ALA A 244 11.41 1.01 1.06
N ARG A 245 12.55 1.39 0.48
CA ARG A 245 13.74 0.55 0.50
C ARG A 245 14.30 0.36 1.91
N LEU A 246 14.24 1.38 2.75
CA LEU A 246 14.64 1.26 4.16
C LEU A 246 13.73 0.26 4.88
N PHE A 247 12.41 0.49 4.82
CA PHE A 247 11.41 -0.38 5.42
C PHE A 247 11.55 -1.83 4.96
N LEU A 248 11.70 -2.09 3.66
CA LEU A 248 11.80 -3.46 3.13
C LEU A 248 13.11 -4.16 3.50
N ARG A 249 14.17 -3.42 3.82
CA ARG A 249 15.42 -4.00 4.35
C ARG A 249 15.29 -4.36 5.82
N GLU A 250 14.64 -3.50 6.61
CA GLU A 250 14.47 -3.69 8.06
C GLU A 250 13.36 -4.71 8.36
N HIS A 251 12.31 -4.73 7.54
CA HIS A 251 11.08 -5.50 7.76
C HIS A 251 10.67 -6.31 6.51
N PRO A 252 11.51 -7.26 6.04
CA PRO A 252 11.28 -7.95 4.76
C PRO A 252 9.98 -8.78 4.71
N GLN A 253 9.51 -9.27 5.86
CA GLN A 253 8.33 -10.12 6.02
C GLN A 253 7.14 -9.42 6.71
N ALA A 254 7.22 -8.10 6.94
CA ALA A 254 6.11 -7.36 7.52
C ALA A 254 4.84 -7.45 6.66
N ALA A 255 3.68 -7.42 7.32
CA ALA A 255 2.38 -7.53 6.67
C ALA A 255 2.16 -6.47 5.57
N LEU A 256 2.75 -5.27 5.74
CA LEU A 256 2.63 -4.17 4.79
C LEU A 256 3.67 -4.21 3.66
N SER A 257 4.64 -5.12 3.67
CA SER A 257 5.73 -5.16 2.69
C SER A 257 5.26 -5.31 1.24
N HIS A 258 4.21 -6.10 0.99
CA HIS A 258 3.63 -6.19 -0.34
C HIS A 258 3.04 -4.85 -0.81
N ARG A 259 2.31 -4.17 0.06
CA ARG A 259 1.67 -2.89 -0.25
C ARG A 259 2.69 -1.77 -0.46
N VAL A 260 3.76 -1.76 0.34
CA VAL A 260 4.89 -0.83 0.16
C VAL A 260 5.56 -1.02 -1.20
N ARG A 261 5.80 -2.27 -1.64
CA ARG A 261 6.34 -2.54 -2.99
C ARG A 261 5.42 -2.00 -4.08
N GLY A 262 4.13 -2.32 -4.02
CA GLY A 262 3.15 -1.89 -5.03
C GLY A 262 2.95 -0.37 -5.11
N ALA A 263 3.11 0.36 -4.00
CA ALA A 263 2.98 1.81 -4.00
C ALA A 263 4.22 2.54 -4.57
N CYS A 264 5.42 1.96 -4.41
CA CYS A 264 6.67 2.70 -4.53
C CYS A 264 7.70 2.14 -5.51
N LEU A 265 7.57 0.89 -5.95
CA LEU A 265 8.59 0.16 -6.72
C LEU A 265 8.04 -0.48 -8.01
N GLU A 266 6.77 -0.22 -8.36
CA GLU A 266 6.12 -0.65 -9.60
C GLU A 266 6.03 0.47 -10.64
#